data_AF-Q0U722-F1
#
_entry.id   AF-Q0U722-F1
#
_cell.length_a   1.000
_cell.length_b   1.000
_cell.length_c   1.000
_cell.angle_alpha   90.00
_cell.angle_beta   90.00
_cell.angle_gamma   90.00
#
_symmetry.space_group_name_H-M   'P 1'
#
loop_
_entity.id
_entity.type
_entity.pdbx_description
1 polymer ?
#
loop_
_entity_poly.entity_id
_entity_poly.type
_entity_poly.pdbx_seq_one_letter_code
_entity_poly.pdbx_strand_id
1 'polypeptide(L)'
;MTSSPISHLPEELLDRICHFTSTHTLHSLCLVNKNLNRIATAHLYTTISLSHSNFKHLRPLTLMLWTSPKHRALVRSISVRRAYGGDLVPWPAHSDLDGLIEEQVGITLEDTVDIMLLKATQD
;
A
#
# COMPACT_ATOMS: atom_id res chain seq x y z
N MET A 1 -34.88 -18.35 7.45
CA MET A 1 -33.64 -17.57 7.24
C MET A 1 -32.94 -18.15 6.04
N THR A 2 -33.15 -17.58 4.86
CA THR A 2 -32.53 -18.05 3.61
C THR A 2 -31.06 -17.66 3.61
N SER A 3 -30.17 -18.62 3.83
CA SER A 3 -28.73 -18.39 3.67
C SER A 3 -28.46 -17.99 2.23
N SER A 4 -27.80 -16.86 2.02
CA SER A 4 -27.41 -16.39 0.69
C SER A 4 -26.58 -17.49 0.02
N PRO A 5 -26.84 -17.86 -1.25
CA PRO A 5 -26.19 -19.00 -1.91
C PRO A 5 -24.65 -18.88 -1.97
N ILE A 6 -24.13 -17.66 -1.85
CA ILE A 6 -22.70 -17.35 -1.72
C ILE A 6 -22.04 -17.96 -0.48
N SER A 7 -22.77 -18.20 0.62
CA SER A 7 -22.18 -18.79 1.83
C SER A 7 -21.87 -20.28 1.71
N HIS A 8 -22.38 -20.94 0.66
CA HIS A 8 -22.12 -22.35 0.38
C HIS A 8 -20.93 -22.56 -0.59
N LEU A 9 -20.38 -21.49 -1.15
CA LEU A 9 -19.23 -21.61 -2.04
C LEU A 9 -17.94 -21.87 -1.23
N PRO A 10 -17.10 -22.85 -1.63
CA PRO A 10 -15.77 -23.03 -1.07
C PRO A 10 -14.92 -21.75 -1.15
N GLU A 11 -14.09 -21.52 -0.15
CA GLU A 11 -13.25 -20.32 -0.05
C GLU A 11 -12.25 -20.22 -1.22
N GLU A 12 -11.78 -21.36 -1.73
CA GLU A 12 -10.85 -21.46 -2.85
C GLU A 12 -11.47 -20.96 -4.17
N LEU A 13 -12.78 -21.18 -4.36
CA LEU A 13 -13.48 -20.69 -5.54
C LEU A 13 -13.71 -19.17 -5.44
N LEU A 14 -14.03 -18.67 -4.25
CA LEU A 14 -14.13 -17.23 -4.01
C LEU A 14 -12.79 -16.52 -4.20
N ASP A 15 -11.71 -17.14 -3.72
CA ASP A 15 -10.35 -16.65 -3.89
C ASP A 15 -9.98 -16.56 -5.38
N ARG A 16 -10.30 -17.60 -6.15
CA ARG A 16 -10.07 -17.63 -7.59
C ARG A 16 -10.89 -16.58 -8.34
N ILE A 17 -12.14 -16.35 -7.95
CA ILE A 17 -12.97 -15.28 -8.52
C ILE A 17 -12.35 -13.92 -8.23
N CYS A 18 -11.93 -13.67 -6.99
CA CYS A 18 -11.28 -12.42 -6.59
C CYS A 18 -9.99 -12.17 -7.40
N HIS A 19 -9.21 -13.21 -7.65
CA HIS A 19 -7.98 -13.12 -8.43
C HIS A 19 -8.19 -12.59 -9.86
N PHE A 20 -9.28 -12.98 -10.53
CA PHE A 20 -9.60 -12.54 -11.89
C PHE A 20 -10.44 -11.25 -11.95
N THR A 21 -10.76 -10.68 -10.79
CA THR A 21 -11.66 -9.54 -10.69
C THR A 21 -10.89 -8.21 -10.70
N SER A 22 -11.48 -7.17 -11.29
CA SER A 22 -10.87 -5.83 -11.29
C SER A 22 -10.79 -5.24 -9.88
N THR A 23 -9.83 -4.34 -9.64
CA THR A 23 -9.66 -3.64 -8.35
C THR A 23 -10.93 -2.88 -7.92
N HIS A 24 -11.62 -2.23 -8.86
CA HIS A 24 -12.89 -1.54 -8.57
C HIS A 24 -13.98 -2.49 -8.07
N THR A 25 -14.09 -3.66 -8.71
CA THR A 25 -15.05 -4.68 -8.30
C THR A 25 -14.65 -5.33 -6.98
N LEU A 26 -13.34 -5.53 -6.71
CA LEU A 26 -12.85 -6.00 -5.43
C LEU A 26 -13.22 -5.06 -4.27
N HIS A 27 -13.14 -3.73 -4.47
CA HIS A 27 -13.63 -2.77 -3.49
C HIS A 27 -15.13 -2.94 -3.19
N SER A 28 -15.93 -3.19 -4.23
CA SER A 28 -17.36 -3.44 -4.07
C SER A 28 -17.62 -4.75 -3.31
N LEU A 29 -16.84 -5.80 -3.60
CA LEU A 29 -16.93 -7.11 -2.92
C LEU A 29 -16.59 -7.02 -1.43
N CYS A 30 -15.69 -6.13 -1.02
CA CYS A 30 -15.39 -5.89 0.39
C CYS A 30 -16.60 -5.40 1.22
N LEU A 31 -17.61 -4.81 0.57
CA LEU A 31 -18.79 -4.26 1.25
C LEU A 31 -19.95 -5.25 1.36
N VAL A 32 -19.89 -6.40 0.67
CA VAL A 32 -21.01 -7.35 0.59
C VAL A 32 -21.14 -8.21 1.84
N ASN A 33 -20.03 -8.76 2.33
CA ASN A 33 -20.03 -9.67 3.49
C ASN A 33 -18.63 -9.70 4.14
N LYS A 34 -18.56 -10.01 5.44
CA LYS A 34 -17.32 -10.19 6.21
C LYS A 34 -16.37 -11.22 5.58
N ASN A 35 -16.90 -12.32 5.04
CA ASN A 35 -16.06 -13.35 4.42
C ASN A 35 -15.41 -12.84 3.12
N LEU A 36 -16.20 -12.23 2.25
CA LEU A 36 -15.70 -11.60 1.02
C LEU A 36 -14.75 -10.44 1.32
N ASN A 37 -15.00 -9.68 2.39
CA ASN A 37 -14.09 -8.64 2.85
C ASN A 37 -12.71 -9.21 3.19
N ARG A 38 -12.63 -10.31 3.95
CA ARG A 38 -11.36 -10.94 4.29
C ARG A 38 -10.55 -11.35 3.05
N ILE A 39 -11.21 -12.00 2.10
CA ILE A 39 -10.56 -12.52 0.88
C ILE A 39 -10.19 -11.37 -0.07
N ALA A 40 -11.16 -10.51 -0.42
CA ALA A 40 -10.94 -9.41 -1.36
C ALA A 40 -9.91 -8.40 -0.83
N THR A 41 -9.86 -8.16 0.49
CA THR A 41 -8.85 -7.28 1.10
C THR A 41 -7.43 -7.83 0.90
N ALA A 42 -7.22 -9.15 1.01
CA ALA A 42 -5.93 -9.75 0.72
C ALA A 42 -5.51 -9.50 -0.74
N HIS A 43 -6.43 -9.68 -1.70
CA HIS A 43 -6.16 -9.39 -3.12
C HIS A 43 -5.90 -7.90 -3.40
N LEU A 44 -6.63 -7.00 -2.74
CA LEU A 44 -6.42 -5.55 -2.86
C LEU A 44 -5.04 -5.12 -2.38
N TYR A 45 -4.56 -5.67 -1.25
CA TYR A 45 -3.24 -5.35 -0.73
C TYR A 45 -2.11 -6.08 -1.48
N THR A 46 -2.41 -7.17 -2.20
CA THR A 46 -1.38 -7.96 -2.91
C THR A 46 -0.59 -7.12 -3.91
N THR A 47 -1.26 -6.27 -4.69
CA THR A 47 -0.63 -5.40 -5.69
C THR A 47 -1.10 -3.97 -5.54
N ILE A 48 -0.22 -3.11 -5.01
CA ILE A 48 -0.50 -1.69 -4.82
C ILE A 48 0.06 -0.94 -6.02
N SER A 49 -0.82 -0.32 -6.82
CA SER A 49 -0.41 0.57 -7.91
C SER A 49 -0.74 2.01 -7.59
N LEU A 50 0.29 2.85 -7.49
CA LEU A 50 0.14 4.28 -7.25
C LEU A 50 0.35 5.05 -8.55
N SER A 51 -0.67 5.85 -8.90
CA SER A 51 -0.62 6.85 -9.96
C SER A 51 -0.18 8.21 -9.39
N HIS A 52 0.13 9.16 -10.28
CA HIS A 52 0.51 10.54 -9.91
C HIS A 52 -0.46 11.21 -8.91
N SER A 53 -1.77 11.07 -9.11
CA SER A 53 -2.80 11.64 -8.21
C SER A 53 -2.79 11.02 -6.80
N ASN A 54 -2.30 9.80 -6.68
CA ASN A 54 -2.36 8.99 -5.47
C ASN A 54 -1.02 9.00 -4.72
N PHE A 55 -0.01 9.70 -5.25
CA PHE A 55 1.32 9.77 -4.66
C PHE A 55 1.33 10.42 -3.27
N LYS A 56 0.38 11.34 -3.00
CA LYS A 56 0.15 11.91 -1.66
C LYS A 56 -0.11 10.84 -0.58
N HIS A 57 -0.54 9.65 -0.97
CA HIS A 57 -0.79 8.54 -0.05
C HIS A 57 0.42 7.62 0.13
N LEU A 58 1.53 7.85 -0.58
CA LEU A 58 2.72 7.00 -0.46
C LEU A 58 3.28 7.01 0.96
N ARG A 59 3.46 8.20 1.55
CA ARG A 59 4.01 8.34 2.91
C ARG A 59 3.15 7.69 3.99
N PRO A 60 1.83 7.96 4.08
CA PRO A 60 0.98 7.26 5.04
C PRO A 60 0.86 5.76 4.75
N LEU A 61 0.93 5.33 3.48
CA LEU A 61 0.96 3.92 3.12
C LEU A 61 2.24 3.23 3.59
N THR A 62 3.40 3.86 3.39
CA THR A 62 4.69 3.34 3.91
C THR A 62 4.66 3.27 5.43
N LEU A 63 4.15 4.30 6.12
CA LEU A 63 4.01 4.28 7.59
C LEU A 63 3.07 3.15 8.05
N MET A 64 1.95 2.93 7.36
CA MET A 64 1.03 1.83 7.67
C MET A 64 1.70 0.45 7.48
N LEU A 65 2.47 0.27 6.41
CA LEU A 65 3.23 -0.97 6.17
C LEU A 65 4.38 -1.15 7.17
N TRP A 66 4.94 -0.06 7.68
CA TRP A 66 5.97 -0.08 8.72
C TRP A 66 5.39 -0.46 10.08
N THR A 67 4.26 0.14 10.47
CA THR A 67 3.65 -0.05 11.78
C THR A 67 2.83 -1.32 11.90
N SER A 68 2.19 -1.78 10.81
CA SER A 68 1.28 -2.92 10.83
C SER A 68 1.84 -4.15 10.10
N PRO A 69 2.38 -5.15 10.84
CA PRO A 69 2.94 -6.36 10.22
C PRO A 69 1.88 -7.19 9.47
N LYS A 70 0.62 -7.12 9.91
CA LYS A 70 -0.50 -7.82 9.23
C LYS A 70 -0.72 -7.30 7.82
N HIS A 71 -0.67 -5.98 7.61
CA HIS A 71 -0.82 -5.39 6.29
C HIS A 71 0.42 -5.65 5.44
N ARG A 72 1.62 -5.57 6.03
CA ARG A 72 2.87 -5.89 5.34
C ARG A 72 2.89 -7.31 4.77
N ALA A 73 2.41 -8.29 5.53
CA ALA A 73 2.38 -9.69 5.09
C ALA A 73 1.49 -9.93 3.85
N LEU A 74 0.54 -9.04 3.58
CA LEU A 74 -0.37 -9.14 2.44
C LEU A 74 0.18 -8.48 1.17
N VAL A 75 1.17 -7.57 1.30
CA VAL A 75 1.71 -6.85 0.14
C VAL A 75 2.78 -7.68 -0.54
N ARG A 76 2.57 -7.97 -1.83
CA ARG A 76 3.53 -8.72 -2.66
C ARG A 76 4.25 -7.83 -3.67
N SER A 77 3.59 -6.80 -4.17
CA SER A 77 4.16 -5.89 -5.16
C SER A 77 3.64 -4.47 -4.96
N ILE A 78 4.55 -3.49 -5.07
CA ILE A 78 4.22 -2.06 -5.11
C ILE A 78 4.78 -1.50 -6.42
N SER A 79 3.91 -0.91 -7.24
CA SER A 79 4.29 -0.28 -8.50
C SER A 79 3.87 1.19 -8.49
N VAL A 80 4.84 2.09 -8.65
CA VAL A 80 4.59 3.53 -8.72
C VAL A 80 4.81 3.98 -10.17
N ARG A 81 3.71 4.27 -10.88
CA ARG A 81 3.78 4.76 -12.26
C ARG A 81 4.02 6.28 -12.22
N ARG A 82 5.25 6.69 -12.56
CA ARG A 82 5.84 8.05 -12.52
C ARG A 82 6.10 8.60 -11.10
N ALA A 83 7.13 8.06 -10.44
CA ALA A 83 7.77 8.71 -9.29
C ALA A 83 8.95 9.63 -9.67
N TYR A 84 9.36 9.67 -10.94
CA TYR A 84 10.53 10.44 -11.36
C TYR A 84 10.22 11.19 -12.66
N GLY A 85 10.01 12.50 -12.52
CA GLY A 85 10.10 13.51 -13.56
C GLY A 85 10.84 14.68 -12.93
N GLY A 86 12.01 15.00 -13.47
CA GLY A 86 12.95 15.97 -12.93
C GLY A 86 12.35 17.35 -12.64
N ASP A 87 13.01 18.01 -11.70
CA ASP A 87 12.82 19.38 -11.21
C ASP A 87 11.48 19.77 -10.54
N LEU A 88 11.61 20.08 -9.24
CA LEU A 88 10.95 21.19 -8.55
C LEU A 88 9.44 21.12 -8.30
N VAL A 89 8.95 20.04 -7.70
CA VAL A 89 7.93 20.21 -6.66
C VAL A 89 8.55 19.76 -5.35
N PRO A 90 8.87 20.68 -4.41
CA PRO A 90 9.36 20.28 -3.10
C PRO A 90 8.34 19.33 -2.49
N TRP A 91 8.85 18.23 -1.93
CA TRP A 91 8.05 17.26 -1.20
C TRP A 91 7.13 18.03 -0.24
N PRO A 92 5.81 17.78 -0.21
CA PRO A 92 4.94 18.49 0.72
C PRO A 92 5.43 18.24 2.14
N ALA A 93 5.96 19.29 2.77
CA ALA A 93 6.44 19.27 4.15
C ALA A 93 5.22 19.05 5.04
N HIS A 94 5.15 17.89 5.67
CA HIS A 94 4.14 17.58 6.67
C HIS A 94 4.86 17.61 8.01
N SER A 95 4.97 18.80 8.61
CA SER A 95 5.67 19.07 9.87
C SER A 95 5.35 18.04 10.96
N ASP A 96 4.09 17.62 11.03
CA ASP A 96 3.58 16.73 12.07
C ASP A 96 4.04 15.28 11.88
N LEU A 97 4.38 14.90 10.64
CA LEU A 97 4.83 13.55 10.28
C LEU A 97 6.36 13.47 10.22
N ASP A 98 7.04 14.59 9.97
CA ASP A 98 8.49 14.70 10.05
C ASP A 98 8.97 14.50 11.50
N GLY A 99 8.32 15.18 12.47
CA GLY A 99 8.64 15.00 13.89
C GLY A 99 8.38 13.57 14.41
N LEU A 100 7.34 12.89 13.89
CA LEU A 100 7.04 11.52 14.29
C LEU A 100 8.07 10.50 13.77
N ILE A 101 8.67 10.78 12.61
CA ILE A 101 9.75 9.95 12.04
C ILE A 101 11.06 10.20 12.79
N GLU A 102 11.38 11.46 13.11
CA GLU A 102 12.56 11.81 13.90
C GLU A 102 12.50 11.17 15.31
N GLU A 103 11.34 11.19 15.96
CA GLU A 103 11.14 10.58 17.28
C GLU A 103 11.26 9.03 17.25
N GLN A 104 10.78 8.39 16.18
CA GLN A 104 10.79 6.92 16.07
C GLN A 104 12.10 6.34 15.51
N VAL A 105 12.84 7.10 14.72
CA VAL A 105 14.00 6.60 13.96
C VAL A 105 15.32 7.18 14.46
N GLY A 106 15.32 8.36 15.10
CA GLY A 106 16.55 9.01 15.58
C GLY A 106 17.53 9.37 14.46
N ILE A 107 17.10 9.31 13.19
CA ILE A 107 17.92 9.67 12.03
C ILE A 107 17.43 11.03 11.55
N THR A 108 18.26 12.03 11.76
CA THR A 108 18.15 13.35 11.15
C THR A 108 18.21 13.22 9.64
N LEU A 109 17.26 13.85 8.93
CA LEU A 109 17.12 13.79 7.47
C LEU A 109 18.39 14.23 6.70
N GLU A 110 19.31 14.96 7.37
CA GLU A 110 20.61 15.34 6.83
C GLU A 110 21.50 14.11 6.52
N ASP A 111 21.45 13.05 7.34
CA ASP A 111 22.29 11.87 7.13
C ASP A 111 21.81 10.99 5.96
N THR A 112 20.53 11.10 5.58
CA THR A 112 19.96 10.23 4.52
C THR A 112 20.38 10.71 3.12
N VAL A 113 20.61 12.01 2.95
CA VAL A 113 21.06 12.58 1.67
C VAL A 113 22.52 12.20 1.39
N ASP A 114 23.37 12.18 2.42
CA ASP A 114 24.77 11.74 2.29
C ASP A 114 24.89 10.23 2.02
N ILE A 115 24.04 9.39 2.63
CA ILE A 115 24.05 7.94 2.35
C ILE A 115 23.61 7.64 0.90
N MET A 116 22.70 8.43 0.34
CA MET A 116 22.27 8.27 -1.06
C MET A 116 23.28 8.83 -2.07
N LEU A 117 23.97 9.93 -1.74
CA LEU A 117 25.03 10.49 -2.59
C LEU A 117 26.27 9.61 -2.64
N LEU A 118 26.67 9.00 -1.51
CA LEU A 118 27.86 8.13 -1.46
C LEU A 118 27.73 6.83 -2.28
N LYS A 119 26.51 6.32 -2.47
CA LYS A 119 26.29 5.12 -3.30
C LYS A 119 26.19 5.39 -4.80
N ALA A 120 26.04 6.65 -5.23
CA ALA A 120 25.96 7.01 -6.65
C ALA A 120 27.34 7.24 -7.30
N THR A 121 28.41 7.35 -6.50
CA THR A 121 29.78 7.62 -6.96
C THR A 121 30.72 6.42 -6.91
N GLN A 122 30.22 5.22 -6.61
CA GLN A 122 31.03 4.01 -6.46
C GLN A 122 30.61 2.89 -7.43
N ASP A 123 30.25 3.27 -8.66
CA ASP A 123 30.28 2.41 -9.85
C ASP A 123 31.25 3.01 -10.89
#